data_AF-A0A5E7VVR0-F1
#
_entry.id   AF-A0A5E7VVR0-F1
#
_cell.length_a   1.000
_cell.length_b   1.000
_cell.length_c   1.000
_cell.angle_alpha   90.00
_cell.angle_beta   90.00
_cell.angle_gamma   90.00
#
_symmetry.space_group_name_H-M   'P 1'
#
loop_
_entity.id
_entity.type
_entity.pdbx_description
1 polymer ?
#
loop_
_entity_poly.entity_id
_entity_poly.type
_entity_poly.pdbx_seq_one_letter_code
_entity_poly.pdbx_strand_id
1 'polypeptide(L)'
;MDTPKPQQKSAHLLDDLESIRQLLGDDNLQPPLLTDTVEEGDQEQIPMLFDTVGASPPILEPAPPAPTAPAAQPAPAASKGPDDLLHLDDELRAAAQLIMQDVIDDFAPHIETEIKRRLAARMERLLSQYE
;
A
#
# COMPACT_ATOMS: atom_id res chain seq x y z
N MET A 1 20.30 -35.05 40.31
CA MET A 1 18.94 -34.81 39.77
C MET A 1 18.64 -33.34 40.02
N ASP A 2 19.13 -32.48 39.14
CA ASP A 2 19.00 -31.02 39.25
C ASP A 2 17.85 -30.58 38.35
N THR A 3 16.68 -30.37 38.94
CA THR A 3 15.53 -29.77 38.26
C THR A 3 15.70 -28.26 38.21
N PRO A 4 15.67 -27.60 37.04
CA PRO A 4 15.80 -26.15 36.94
C PRO A 4 14.54 -25.43 37.46
N LYS A 5 14.77 -24.31 38.15
CA LYS A 5 13.78 -23.44 38.79
C LYS A 5 12.78 -22.86 37.76
N PRO A 6 11.47 -22.84 38.02
CA PRO A 6 10.48 -22.39 37.06
C PRO A 6 10.63 -20.89 36.75
N GLN A 7 10.44 -20.54 35.48
CA GLN A 7 10.57 -19.19 34.92
C GLN A 7 9.46 -18.27 35.47
N GLN A 8 9.71 -17.60 36.59
CA GLN A 8 8.79 -16.63 37.22
C GLN A 8 8.55 -15.35 36.38
N LYS A 9 9.24 -15.19 35.24
CA LYS A 9 9.17 -13.98 34.40
C LYS A 9 7.84 -13.80 33.69
N SER A 10 7.12 -14.88 33.37
CA SER A 10 5.84 -14.79 32.64
C SER A 10 4.69 -14.31 33.52
N ALA A 11 4.70 -14.62 34.83
CA ALA A 11 3.67 -14.16 35.76
C ALA A 11 3.73 -12.64 35.96
N HIS A 12 4.93 -12.06 35.95
CA HIS A 12 5.13 -10.61 36.09
C HIS A 12 4.85 -9.84 34.81
N LEU A 13 5.06 -10.47 33.65
CA LEU A 13 4.83 -9.83 32.36
C LEU A 13 3.35 -9.41 32.16
N LEU A 14 2.41 -10.22 32.66
CA LEU A 14 0.99 -9.89 32.59
C LEU A 14 0.65 -8.67 33.46
N ASP A 15 1.26 -8.58 34.65
CA ASP A 15 1.12 -7.44 35.57
C ASP A 15 1.77 -6.17 34.99
N ASP A 16 2.96 -6.30 34.40
CA ASP A 16 3.66 -5.20 33.73
C ASP A 16 2.85 -4.65 32.55
N LEU A 17 2.21 -5.53 31.77
CA LEU A 17 1.34 -5.13 30.66
C LEU A 17 0.06 -4.44 31.15
N GLU A 18 -0.52 -4.88 32.26
CA GLU A 18 -1.68 -4.21 32.88
C GLU A 18 -1.30 -2.83 33.44
N SER A 19 -0.12 -2.72 34.08
CA SER A 19 0.45 -1.46 34.55
C SER A 19 0.69 -0.46 33.42
N ILE A 20 1.21 -0.92 32.27
CA ILE A 20 1.41 -0.09 31.08
C ILE A 20 0.06 0.39 30.53
N ARG A 21 -0.95 -0.48 30.44
CA ARG A 21 -2.29 -0.09 29.97
C ARG A 21 -2.95 0.95 30.88
N GLN A 22 -2.79 0.81 32.20
CA GLN A 22 -3.30 1.76 33.17
C GLN A 22 -2.59 3.12 33.08
N LEU A 23 -1.28 3.11 32.81
CA LEU A 23 -0.47 4.33 32.66
C LEU A 23 -0.79 5.10 31.37
N LEU A 24 -1.06 4.38 30.28
CA LEU A 24 -1.42 4.97 28.98
C LEU A 24 -2.90 5.42 28.93
N GLY A 25 -3.73 4.98 29.89
CA GLY A 25 -5.15 5.36 29.94
C GLY A 25 -6.00 4.73 28.84
N ASP A 26 -5.49 3.66 28.22
CA ASP A 26 -6.11 2.99 27.05
C ASP A 26 -7.34 2.13 27.44
N ASP A 27 -7.68 2.01 28.72
CA ASP A 27 -8.76 1.14 29.23
C ASP A 27 -10.17 1.51 28.75
N ASN A 28 -10.38 2.72 28.21
CA ASN A 28 -11.69 3.17 27.69
C ASN A 28 -11.69 3.55 26.20
N LEU A 29 -10.56 3.40 25.50
CA LEU A 29 -10.48 3.72 24.08
C LEU A 29 -10.88 2.50 23.25
N GLN A 30 -12.18 2.26 23.17
CA GLN A 30 -12.73 1.48 22.07
C GLN A 30 -12.28 2.19 20.78
N PRO A 31 -11.47 1.56 19.91
CA PRO A 31 -11.00 2.23 18.71
C PRO A 31 -12.23 2.69 17.94
N PRO A 32 -12.32 3.98 17.54
CA PRO A 32 -13.44 4.42 16.72
C PRO A 32 -13.45 3.54 15.47
N LEU A 33 -14.55 2.81 15.28
CA LEU A 33 -14.75 2.08 14.04
C LEU A 33 -14.78 3.15 12.94
N LEU A 34 -13.83 3.05 12.00
CA LEU A 34 -13.64 3.99 10.88
C LEU A 34 -14.81 3.98 9.87
N THR A 35 -15.97 3.44 10.26
CA THR A 35 -17.17 3.28 9.44
C THR A 35 -18.23 4.36 9.69
N ASP A 36 -18.14 5.13 10.78
CA ASP A 36 -19.16 6.13 11.16
C ASP A 36 -18.82 7.58 10.70
N THR A 37 -17.61 7.82 10.18
CA THR A 37 -17.16 9.17 9.77
C THR A 37 -17.15 9.38 8.25
N VAL A 38 -17.82 8.51 7.48
CA VAL A 38 -18.12 8.81 6.07
C VAL A 38 -19.52 9.40 6.07
N GLU A 39 -19.62 10.73 6.11
CA GLU A 39 -20.87 11.41 5.85
C GLU A 39 -21.47 10.86 4.54
N GLU A 40 -22.66 10.28 4.63
CA GLU A 40 -23.46 9.72 3.53
C GLU A 40 -23.84 10.75 2.43
N GLY A 41 -23.31 11.98 2.48
CA GLY A 41 -23.71 13.12 1.65
C GLY A 41 -22.81 13.43 0.44
N ASP A 42 -21.54 13.00 0.43
CA ASP A 42 -20.57 13.43 -0.60
C ASP A 42 -19.99 12.25 -1.42
N GLN A 43 -20.81 11.22 -1.60
CA GLN A 43 -20.57 10.17 -2.60
C GLN A 43 -20.95 10.72 -3.98
N GLU A 44 -20.17 11.65 -4.51
CA GLU A 44 -20.05 11.76 -5.97
C GLU A 44 -19.63 10.37 -6.46
N GLN A 45 -20.60 9.65 -7.03
CA GLN A 45 -20.44 8.29 -7.55
C GLN A 45 -19.25 8.26 -8.50
N ILE A 46 -18.10 7.83 -7.99
CA ILE A 46 -16.98 7.41 -8.82
C ILE A 46 -17.53 6.23 -9.62
N PRO A 47 -17.63 6.32 -10.96
CA PRO A 47 -18.04 5.17 -11.76
C PRO A 47 -17.08 4.04 -11.47
N MET A 48 -17.59 2.93 -10.95
CA MET A 48 -16.82 1.72 -10.73
C MET A 48 -16.29 1.28 -12.11
N LEU A 49 -14.98 1.44 -12.34
CA LEU A 49 -14.28 1.06 -13.58
C LEU A 49 -14.34 -0.45 -13.90
N PHE A 50 -15.13 -1.22 -13.15
CA PHE A 50 -15.41 -2.64 -13.38
C PHE A 50 -16.55 -2.89 -14.38
N ASP A 51 -17.31 -1.87 -14.80
CA ASP A 51 -18.49 -2.05 -15.68
C ASP A 51 -18.25 -1.74 -17.17
N THR A 52 -16.99 -1.69 -17.62
CA THR A 52 -16.67 -1.42 -19.05
C THR A 52 -15.83 -2.49 -19.76
N VAL A 53 -15.86 -3.74 -19.30
CA VAL A 53 -15.36 -4.90 -20.09
C VAL A 53 -16.49 -5.54 -20.90
N GLY A 54 -17.13 -4.71 -21.73
CA GLY A 54 -18.03 -5.13 -22.81
C GLY A 54 -17.28 -5.36 -24.12
N ALA A 55 -16.28 -6.23 -24.14
CA ALA A 55 -15.71 -6.79 -25.37
C ALA A 55 -15.05 -8.14 -25.05
N SER A 56 -15.76 -9.23 -25.33
CA SER A 56 -15.20 -10.58 -25.31
C SER A 56 -14.03 -10.67 -26.30
N PRO A 57 -12.80 -10.99 -25.88
CA PRO A 57 -11.76 -11.36 -26.82
C PRO A 57 -12.17 -12.69 -27.49
N PRO A 58 -11.89 -12.89 -28.79
CA PRO A 58 -12.19 -14.16 -29.45
C PRO A 58 -11.48 -15.29 -28.72
N ILE A 59 -12.26 -16.32 -28.38
CA ILE A 59 -11.77 -17.58 -27.82
C ILE A 59 -10.77 -18.15 -28.83
N LEU A 60 -9.49 -18.11 -28.48
CA LEU A 60 -8.46 -18.87 -29.18
C LEU A 60 -8.64 -20.34 -28.78
N GLU A 61 -9.04 -21.14 -29.74
CA GLU A 61 -9.10 -22.60 -29.64
C GLU A 61 -7.71 -23.14 -29.22
N PRO A 62 -7.60 -23.99 -28.19
CA PRO A 62 -6.30 -24.50 -27.77
C PRO A 62 -5.72 -25.42 -28.85
N ALA A 63 -4.62 -25.00 -29.47
CA ALA A 63 -3.78 -25.88 -30.27
C ALA A 63 -3.23 -27.03 -29.40
N PRO A 64 -3.07 -28.25 -29.94
CA PRO A 64 -2.56 -29.39 -29.19
C PRO A 64 -1.16 -29.08 -28.62
N PRO A 65 -0.85 -29.53 -27.39
CA PRO A 65 0.39 -29.18 -26.71
C PRO A 65 1.59 -29.77 -27.47
N ALA A 66 2.45 -28.89 -27.98
CA ALA A 66 3.82 -29.25 -28.32
C ALA A 66 4.55 -29.72 -27.04
N PRO A 67 5.48 -30.67 -27.12
CA PRO A 67 6.20 -31.17 -25.95
C PRO A 67 6.92 -30.01 -25.24
N THR A 68 6.45 -29.72 -24.03
CA THR A 68 7.05 -28.76 -23.11
C THR A 68 8.49 -29.16 -22.81
N ALA A 69 9.43 -28.26 -23.10
CA ALA A 69 10.73 -28.26 -22.45
C ALA A 69 10.51 -28.23 -20.91
N PRO A 70 11.38 -28.87 -20.10
CA PRO A 70 11.19 -28.91 -18.66
C PRO A 70 11.10 -27.50 -18.10
N ALA A 71 9.96 -27.17 -17.48
CA ALA A 71 9.83 -26.00 -16.63
C ALA A 71 10.92 -26.08 -15.55
N ALA A 72 11.81 -25.09 -15.50
CA ALA A 72 12.76 -24.97 -14.42
C ALA A 72 11.95 -24.82 -13.12
N GLN A 73 12.02 -25.85 -12.26
CA GLN A 73 11.54 -25.74 -10.89
C GLN A 73 12.21 -24.54 -10.23
N PRO A 74 11.50 -23.73 -9.42
CA PRO A 74 12.15 -22.76 -8.55
C PRO A 74 13.13 -23.55 -7.67
N ALA A 75 14.42 -23.29 -7.84
CA ALA A 75 15.42 -23.85 -6.96
C ALA A 75 15.08 -23.43 -5.52
N PRO A 76 15.28 -24.30 -4.51
CA PRO A 76 15.09 -23.90 -3.12
C PRO A 76 15.97 -22.68 -2.85
N ALA A 77 15.35 -21.59 -2.42
CA ALA A 77 16.05 -20.38 -2.02
C ALA A 77 17.07 -20.77 -0.95
N ALA A 78 18.35 -20.82 -1.32
CA ALA A 78 19.42 -20.87 -0.35
C ALA A 78 19.18 -19.69 0.60
N SER A 79 19.09 -19.96 1.89
CA SER A 79 18.88 -18.96 2.92
C SER A 79 19.99 -17.91 2.80
N LYS A 80 19.66 -16.78 2.15
CA LYS A 80 20.55 -15.61 2.08
C LYS A 80 20.87 -15.18 3.49
N GLY A 81 22.15 -14.95 3.76
CA GLY A 81 22.60 -14.49 5.06
C GLY A 81 21.95 -13.14 5.42
N PRO A 82 21.96 -12.74 6.70
CA PRO A 82 21.40 -11.46 7.13
C PRO A 82 21.99 -10.26 6.35
N ASP A 83 23.29 -10.30 6.01
CA ASP A 83 23.95 -9.24 5.23
C ASP A 83 23.45 -9.16 3.78
N ASP A 84 23.21 -10.30 3.11
CA ASP A 84 22.65 -10.33 1.75
C ASP A 84 21.22 -9.76 1.71
N LEU A 85 20.45 -9.92 2.80
CA LEU A 85 19.11 -9.34 2.91
C LEU A 85 19.15 -7.82 3.09
N LEU A 86 20.13 -7.30 3.85
CA LEU A 86 20.31 -5.86 4.00
C LEU A 86 20.70 -5.19 2.67
N HIS A 87 21.66 -5.78 1.94
CA HIS A 87 22.05 -5.27 0.62
C HIS A 87 20.89 -5.30 -0.39
N LEU A 88 20.06 -6.35 -0.33
CA LEU A 88 18.85 -6.43 -1.16
C LEU A 88 17.83 -5.35 -0.78
N ASP A 89 17.64 -5.02 0.50
CA ASP A 89 16.75 -3.92 0.94
C ASP A 89 17.24 -2.57 0.42
N ASP A 90 18.54 -2.29 0.52
CA ASP A 90 19.13 -1.06 0.01
C ASP A 90 18.95 -0.93 -1.52
N GLU A 91 19.15 -2.01 -2.26
CA GLU A 91 18.95 -2.07 -3.71
C GLU A 91 17.47 -1.87 -4.08
N LEU A 92 16.56 -2.53 -3.37
CA LEU A 92 15.11 -2.38 -3.57
C LEU A 92 14.66 -0.94 -3.29
N ARG A 93 15.16 -0.33 -2.22
CA ARG A 93 14.86 1.07 -1.89
C ARG A 93 15.40 2.02 -2.95
N ALA A 94 16.62 1.81 -3.43
CA ALA A 94 17.21 2.62 -4.49
C ALA A 94 16.42 2.49 -5.80
N ALA A 95 16.04 1.26 -6.18
CA ALA A 95 15.21 1.00 -7.36
C ALA A 95 13.83 1.67 -7.25
N ALA A 96 13.19 1.60 -6.08
CA ALA A 96 11.91 2.28 -5.84
C ALA A 96 12.02 3.81 -5.99
N GLN A 97 13.13 4.41 -5.53
CA GLN A 97 13.38 5.84 -5.71
C GLN A 97 13.55 6.23 -7.18
N LEU A 98 14.25 5.41 -7.98
CA LEU A 98 14.39 5.64 -9.42
C LEU A 98 13.02 5.59 -10.12
N ILE A 99 12.20 4.58 -9.80
CA ILE A 99 10.85 4.48 -10.35
C ILE A 99 10.01 5.72 -9.99
N MET A 100 10.09 6.19 -8.74
CA MET A 100 9.39 7.42 -8.34
C MET A 100 9.90 8.64 -9.10
N GLN A 101 11.20 8.73 -9.38
CA GLN A 101 11.76 9.84 -10.15
C GLN A 101 11.26 9.83 -11.60
N ASP A 102 11.24 8.66 -12.25
CA ASP A 102 10.72 8.53 -13.62
C ASP A 102 9.25 8.97 -13.68
N VAL A 103 8.43 8.54 -12.71
CA VAL A 103 7.03 8.98 -12.60
C VAL A 103 6.95 10.49 -12.37
N ILE A 104 7.80 11.07 -11.52
CA ILE A 104 7.81 12.52 -11.29
C ILE A 104 8.16 13.26 -12.58
N ASP A 105 9.18 12.82 -13.31
CA ASP A 105 9.66 13.47 -14.53
C ASP A 105 8.60 13.45 -15.65
N ASP A 106 7.86 12.35 -15.77
CA ASP A 106 6.77 12.20 -16.73
C ASP A 106 5.58 13.13 -16.39
N PHE A 107 5.22 13.24 -15.11
CA PHE A 107 3.99 13.93 -14.69
C PHE A 107 4.18 15.39 -14.28
N ALA A 108 5.37 15.82 -13.84
CA ALA A 108 5.64 17.20 -13.45
C ALA A 108 5.22 18.25 -14.51
N PRO A 109 5.60 18.13 -15.80
CA PRO A 109 5.21 19.13 -16.80
C PRO A 109 3.70 19.17 -17.05
N HIS A 110 3.02 18.02 -16.93
CA HIS A 110 1.57 17.93 -17.07
C HIS A 110 0.85 18.61 -15.90
N ILE A 111 1.28 18.32 -14.67
CA ILE A 111 0.76 18.93 -13.44
C ILE A 111 0.94 20.45 -13.49
N GLU A 112 2.11 20.94 -13.91
CA GLU A 112 2.34 22.38 -14.06
C GLU A 112 1.37 23.03 -15.06
N THR A 113 1.19 22.42 -16.22
CA THR A 113 0.29 22.93 -17.26
C THR A 113 -1.15 22.96 -16.76
N GLU A 114 -1.57 21.92 -16.06
CA GLU A 114 -2.89 21.79 -15.46
C GLU A 114 -3.14 22.86 -14.39
N ILE A 115 -2.18 23.06 -13.47
CA ILE A 115 -2.27 24.10 -12.43
C ILE A 115 -2.37 25.48 -13.06
N LYS A 116 -1.52 25.79 -14.06
CA LYS A 116 -1.56 27.08 -14.78
C LYS A 116 -2.92 27.30 -15.45
N ARG A 117 -3.47 26.27 -16.12
CA ARG A 117 -4.80 26.36 -16.76
C ARG A 117 -5.91 26.62 -15.75
N ARG A 118 -5.94 25.88 -14.64
CA ARG A 118 -6.97 26.05 -13.59
C ARG A 118 -6.87 27.41 -12.91
N LEU A 119 -5.66 27.89 -12.66
CA LEU A 119 -5.44 29.20 -12.06
C LEU A 119 -5.93 30.32 -12.98
N ALA A 120 -5.61 30.25 -14.28
CA ALA A 120 -6.07 31.22 -15.27
C ALA A 120 -7.61 31.26 -15.34
N ALA A 121 -8.26 30.11 -15.47
CA ALA A 121 -9.73 30.01 -15.51
C ALA A 121 -10.38 30.52 -14.21
N ARG A 122 -9.76 30.24 -13.05
CA ARG A 122 -10.24 30.76 -11.77
C ARG A 122 -10.11 32.28 -11.69
N MET A 123 -9.00 32.84 -12.16
CA MET A 123 -8.78 34.29 -12.18
C MET A 123 -9.79 35.00 -13.09
N GLU A 124 -10.03 34.47 -14.28
CA GLU A 124 -11.04 34.97 -15.22
C GLU A 124 -12.45 34.99 -14.59
N ARG A 125 -12.84 33.89 -13.92
CA ARG A 125 -14.11 33.80 -13.20
C ARG A 125 -14.22 34.81 -12.05
N LEU A 126 -13.12 35.09 -11.35
CA LEU A 126 -13.11 36.10 -10.28
C LEU A 126 -13.28 37.50 -10.84
N LEU A 127 -12.57 37.84 -11.92
CA LEU A 127 -12.67 39.15 -12.57
C LEU A 127 -14.08 39.39 -13.14
N SER A 128 -14.67 38.37 -13.75
CA SER A 128 -16.04 38.43 -14.30
C SER A 128 -17.13 38.63 -13.24
N GLN A 129 -16.85 38.42 -11.95
CA GLN A 129 -17.80 38.71 -10.87
C GLN A 129 -17.80 40.18 -10.45
N TYR A 130 -16.80 40.96 -10.86
CA TYR A 130 -16.66 42.37 -10.50
C TYR A 130 -17.02 43.32 -11.65
N GLU A 131 -17.26 42.81 -12.85
CA GLU A 131 -17.85 43.55 -13.98
C GLU A 131 -19.38 43.37 -14.02
#